data_AF-A0A0E0BXN8-F1
#
_entry.id   AF-A0A0E0BXN8-F1
#
_cell.length_a   1.000
_cell.length_b   1.000
_cell.length_c   1.000
_cell.angle_alpha   90.00
_cell.angle_beta   90.00
_cell.angle_gamma   90.00
#
_symmetry.space_group_name_H-M   'P 1'
#
loop_
_entity.id
_entity.type
_entity.pdbx_description
1 polymer ?
#
loop_
_entity_poly.entity_id
_entity_poly.type
_entity_poly.pdbx_seq_one_letter_code
_entity_poly.pdbx_strand_id
1 'polypeptide(L)'
;MKRMQRMPTRKSHSWWWDSHISPKNSKWLAENLEEMDKQVKDMLKLIEDEGDSFAKKAEMYFERRPLLVTQVENFYRMYRALAERYDNVTGELRKNIPSSLQSQGSLSISESDSETQSAPPTPKPDSEEKTPKQKRKPRAAGFDVFLGSGGSSDVSKKGSYGSSSSSSESDSEVDESREENGDGSPFALNERIAELEDELQEAREKLEALEEKSTHCQCEKLEEKLKDSHSEINSLQKDLESQLAHRDHEIEKCKKELEQVHEKYSHDKSTLETEILKLQDVVKNFEGDLAKMSQEKLQLEAQVKELEQASRSLDDSSAEIMKLQEIIKDLQRRLDNDSNEKKMLEERAIEFEQVRKELEGSRTEVAELQTTINNLKADLGRALEEKSQLESRIKDLEQAITCNLEEFSQEKSSLGAEIQKLKEANASLEGKITSTELQLQQLHAEKSEASISSEKQISDLNQAIADLKTKLELLSSEKAAVDDKVSSLLTDVTARDEKIREMDSHLHQLHLEHAKLIAEADAATKAVSELRARVIELEEEVEKQKLMVSDGAEGKREAIRQLCFSLEHYRHGYQQLRQLLQGHHKRPLVMAT
;
A
#
# COMPACT_ATOMS: atom_id res chain seq x y z
N MET A 1 -44.76 19.01 -28.48
CA MET A 1 -43.84 19.67 -27.51
C MET A 1 -44.24 21.12 -27.35
N LYS A 2 -44.37 21.64 -26.12
CA LYS A 2 -44.75 23.04 -25.85
C LYS A 2 -43.52 23.78 -25.32
N ARG A 3 -43.09 24.88 -25.96
CA ARG A 3 -41.97 25.70 -25.45
C ARG A 3 -42.43 26.46 -24.21
N MET A 4 -41.78 26.25 -23.06
CA MET A 4 -41.91 27.15 -21.91
C MET A 4 -41.05 28.40 -22.14
N GLN A 5 -41.64 29.58 -21.97
CA GLN A 5 -40.90 30.84 -21.97
C GLN A 5 -40.12 30.98 -20.66
N ARG A 6 -38.87 31.49 -20.73
CA ARG A 6 -38.15 31.94 -19.54
C ARG A 6 -38.79 33.25 -19.06
N MET A 7 -39.45 33.21 -17.91
CA MET A 7 -39.87 34.42 -17.21
C MET A 7 -38.63 35.14 -16.65
N PRO A 8 -38.42 36.44 -16.92
CA PRO A 8 -37.37 37.19 -16.26
C PRO A 8 -37.75 37.40 -14.79
N THR A 9 -36.85 37.08 -13.87
CA THR A 9 -37.09 37.31 -12.44
C THR A 9 -37.11 38.81 -12.16
N ARG A 10 -38.20 39.31 -11.58
CA ARG A 10 -38.26 40.66 -11.00
C ARG A 10 -37.31 40.72 -9.80
N LYS A 11 -36.05 41.07 -10.06
CA LYS A 11 -35.07 41.36 -9.02
C LYS A 11 -35.33 42.76 -8.47
N SER A 12 -35.67 42.85 -7.18
CA SER A 12 -35.78 44.11 -6.44
C SER A 12 -34.41 44.71 -6.11
N HIS A 13 -33.56 44.91 -7.12
CA HIS A 13 -32.29 45.62 -6.94
C HIS A 13 -32.53 47.12 -6.97
N SER A 14 -32.09 47.81 -5.91
CA SER A 14 -32.25 49.25 -5.72
C SER A 14 -31.65 50.03 -6.90
N TRP A 15 -32.47 50.84 -7.58
CA TRP A 15 -32.16 51.41 -8.91
C TRP A 15 -30.84 52.22 -8.99
N TRP A 16 -30.37 52.79 -7.88
CA TRP A 16 -29.10 53.51 -7.79
C TRP A 16 -27.85 52.61 -7.97
N TRP A 17 -27.83 51.38 -7.42
CA TRP A 17 -26.67 50.48 -7.54
C TRP A 17 -26.45 50.04 -8.98
N ASP A 18 -27.52 49.62 -9.69
CA ASP A 18 -27.45 49.16 -11.09
C ASP A 18 -27.16 50.31 -12.08
N SER A 19 -27.39 51.56 -11.66
CA SER A 19 -27.04 52.76 -12.46
C SER A 19 -25.55 53.14 -12.39
N HIS A 20 -24.89 52.98 -11.25
CA HIS A 20 -23.53 53.51 -11.04
C HIS A 20 -22.44 52.46 -10.87
N ILE A 21 -22.74 51.26 -10.32
CA ILE A 21 -21.75 50.22 -10.03
C ILE A 21 -22.21 48.92 -10.70
N SER A 22 -22.39 49.01 -12.02
CA SER A 22 -22.75 47.91 -12.91
C SER A 22 -21.69 47.82 -14.02
N PRO A 23 -21.18 46.61 -14.38
CA PRO A 23 -20.17 46.46 -15.44
C PRO A 23 -20.60 47.03 -16.80
N LYS A 24 -21.90 47.26 -17.00
CA LYS A 24 -22.46 47.89 -18.20
C LYS A 24 -22.19 49.39 -18.31
N ASN A 25 -21.86 50.06 -17.20
CA ASN A 25 -21.73 51.53 -17.14
C ASN A 25 -20.34 52.03 -16.69
N SER A 26 -19.51 51.15 -16.10
CA SER A 26 -18.13 51.47 -15.72
C SER A 26 -17.14 50.66 -16.54
N LYS A 27 -16.44 51.33 -17.48
CA LYS A 27 -15.41 50.71 -18.35
C LYS A 27 -14.31 50.02 -17.54
N TRP A 28 -13.75 50.72 -16.57
CA TRP A 28 -12.68 50.19 -15.70
C TRP A 28 -13.10 48.92 -14.95
N LEU A 29 -14.37 48.83 -14.53
CA LEU A 29 -14.92 47.64 -13.87
C LEU A 29 -15.09 46.47 -14.86
N ALA A 30 -15.53 46.74 -16.09
CA ALA A 30 -15.60 45.73 -17.14
C ALA A 30 -14.20 45.21 -17.52
N GLU A 31 -13.24 46.11 -17.74
CA GLU A 31 -11.84 45.83 -18.04
C GLU A 31 -11.18 45.00 -16.92
N ASN A 32 -11.39 45.34 -15.64
CA ASN A 32 -10.88 44.54 -14.51
C ASN A 32 -11.52 43.16 -14.41
N LEU A 33 -12.83 43.03 -14.67
CA LEU A 33 -13.50 41.74 -14.65
C LEU A 33 -13.06 40.84 -15.81
N GLU A 34 -12.79 41.41 -16.99
CA GLU A 34 -12.21 40.70 -18.13
C GLU A 34 -10.75 40.29 -17.89
N GLU A 35 -9.93 41.14 -17.26
CA GLU A 35 -8.55 40.81 -16.90
C GLU A 35 -8.47 39.75 -15.77
N MET A 36 -9.37 39.81 -14.78
CA MET A 36 -9.53 38.78 -13.75
C MET A 36 -9.98 37.43 -14.35
N ASP A 37 -11.00 37.43 -15.21
CA ASP A 37 -11.49 36.22 -15.91
C ASP A 37 -10.40 35.62 -16.83
N LYS A 38 -9.60 36.47 -17.49
CA LYS A 38 -8.43 36.05 -18.25
C LYS A 38 -7.38 35.38 -17.36
N GLN A 39 -7.02 35.96 -16.22
CA GLN A 39 -6.07 35.29 -15.30
C GLN A 39 -6.63 33.99 -14.71
N VAL A 40 -7.94 33.90 -14.43
CA VAL A 40 -8.57 32.62 -14.03
C VAL A 40 -8.43 31.56 -15.14
N LYS A 41 -8.65 31.93 -16.40
CA LYS A 41 -8.47 31.02 -17.54
C LYS A 41 -7.01 30.61 -17.75
N ASP A 42 -6.06 31.51 -17.55
CA ASP A 42 -4.63 31.18 -17.68
C ASP A 42 -4.12 30.33 -16.50
N MET A 43 -4.67 30.51 -15.28
CA MET A 43 -4.42 29.63 -14.13
C MET A 43 -4.97 28.22 -14.37
N LEU A 44 -6.18 28.09 -14.93
CA LEU A 44 -6.77 26.79 -15.26
C LEU A 44 -5.93 26.02 -16.28
N LYS A 45 -5.39 26.67 -17.31
CA LYS A 45 -4.47 26.04 -18.30
C LYS A 45 -3.18 25.51 -17.67
N LEU A 46 -2.67 26.14 -16.61
CA LEU A 46 -1.50 25.62 -15.89
C LEU A 46 -1.83 24.36 -15.08
N ILE A 47 -3.10 24.13 -14.73
CA ILE A 47 -3.59 22.95 -14.01
C ILE A 47 -3.98 21.82 -14.99
N GLU A 48 -4.31 22.14 -16.24
CA GLU A 48 -4.80 21.17 -17.24
C GLU A 48 -3.67 20.25 -17.76
N ASP A 49 -3.78 18.94 -17.49
CA ASP A 49 -2.70 17.94 -17.55
C ASP A 49 -2.52 17.28 -18.94
N GLU A 50 -1.73 17.87 -19.83
CA GLU A 50 -1.29 17.24 -21.10
C GLU A 50 -0.07 16.30 -20.91
N GLY A 51 -0.16 15.38 -19.95
CA GLY A 51 0.95 14.54 -19.49
C GLY A 51 0.72 13.04 -19.69
N ASP A 52 0.98 12.52 -20.90
CA ASP A 52 0.80 11.09 -21.27
C ASP A 52 1.59 10.06 -20.43
N SER A 53 2.48 10.51 -19.54
CA SER A 53 3.30 9.64 -18.69
C SER A 53 3.58 10.30 -17.33
N PHE A 54 3.58 9.49 -16.27
CA PHE A 54 3.71 9.94 -14.88
C PHE A 54 4.98 10.76 -14.62
N ALA A 55 6.13 10.37 -15.19
CA ALA A 55 7.38 11.11 -15.04
C ALA A 55 7.29 12.53 -15.63
N LYS A 56 6.72 12.64 -16.84
CA LYS A 56 6.47 13.92 -17.52
C LYS A 56 5.45 14.76 -16.75
N LYS A 57 4.42 14.15 -16.16
CA LYS A 57 3.45 14.85 -15.31
C LYS A 57 4.10 15.41 -14.02
N ALA A 58 5.02 14.68 -13.40
CA ALA A 58 5.78 15.17 -12.25
C ALA A 58 6.73 16.32 -12.61
N GLU A 59 7.45 16.20 -13.73
CA GLU A 59 8.33 17.25 -14.28
C GLU A 59 7.54 18.54 -14.57
N MET A 60 6.47 18.44 -15.37
CA MET A 60 5.56 19.56 -15.67
C MET A 60 4.93 20.17 -14.41
N TYR A 61 4.64 19.39 -13.36
CA TYR A 61 4.12 19.92 -12.09
C TYR A 61 5.16 20.82 -11.40
N PHE A 62 6.42 20.43 -11.34
CA PHE A 62 7.47 21.26 -10.72
C PHE A 62 7.74 22.55 -11.50
N GLU A 63 7.64 22.54 -12.83
CA GLU A 63 7.77 23.75 -13.67
C GLU A 63 6.54 24.67 -13.62
N ARG A 64 5.32 24.11 -13.67
CA ARG A 64 4.07 24.89 -13.69
C ARG A 64 3.70 25.47 -12.32
N ARG A 65 4.05 24.80 -11.22
CA ARG A 65 3.73 25.24 -9.84
C ARG A 65 4.18 26.68 -9.51
N PRO A 66 5.43 27.12 -9.74
CA PRO A 66 5.83 28.50 -9.47
C PRO A 66 5.10 29.53 -10.35
N LEU A 67 4.79 29.19 -11.62
CA LEU A 67 4.01 30.04 -12.51
C LEU A 67 2.57 30.20 -12.01
N LEU A 68 1.95 29.11 -11.55
CA LEU A 68 0.60 29.13 -10.99
C LEU A 68 0.53 29.95 -9.70
N VAL A 69 1.50 29.79 -8.79
CA VAL A 69 1.61 30.63 -7.58
C VAL A 69 1.72 32.12 -7.94
N THR A 70 2.55 32.46 -8.94
CA THR A 70 2.72 33.84 -9.41
C THR A 70 1.42 34.42 -9.98
N GLN A 71 0.64 33.63 -10.72
CA GLN A 71 -0.68 34.06 -11.21
C GLN A 71 -1.72 34.21 -10.09
N VAL A 72 -1.75 33.30 -9.11
CA VAL A 72 -2.64 33.41 -7.93
C VAL A 72 -2.33 34.68 -7.12
N GLU A 73 -1.05 35.01 -6.92
CA GLU A 73 -0.66 36.26 -6.27
C GLU A 73 -1.11 37.50 -7.04
N ASN A 74 -0.97 37.50 -8.37
CA ASN A 74 -1.40 38.61 -9.22
C ASN A 74 -2.94 38.76 -9.22
N PHE A 75 -3.68 37.65 -9.30
CA PHE A 75 -5.13 37.64 -9.17
C PHE A 75 -5.59 38.21 -7.82
N TYR A 76 -4.94 37.82 -6.72
CA TYR A 76 -5.23 38.36 -5.39
C TYR A 76 -4.92 39.87 -5.28
N ARG A 77 -3.83 40.35 -5.90
CA ARG A 77 -3.50 41.79 -5.98
C ARG A 77 -4.58 42.58 -6.73
N MET A 78 -5.06 42.08 -7.88
CA MET A 78 -6.15 42.72 -8.64
C MET A 78 -7.46 42.74 -7.85
N TYR A 79 -7.85 41.61 -7.26
CA TYR A 79 -9.04 41.52 -6.41
C TYR A 79 -8.99 42.50 -5.23
N ARG A 80 -7.83 42.64 -4.57
CA ARG A 80 -7.65 43.58 -3.47
C ARG A 80 -7.79 45.04 -3.93
N ALA A 81 -7.16 45.41 -5.04
CA ALA A 81 -7.28 46.75 -5.62
C ALA A 81 -8.73 47.07 -6.05
N LEU A 82 -9.48 46.06 -6.52
CA LEU A 82 -10.90 46.19 -6.84
C LEU A 82 -11.76 46.43 -5.58
N ALA A 83 -11.51 45.68 -4.50
CA ALA A 83 -12.19 45.88 -3.21
C ALA A 83 -11.88 47.28 -2.63
N GLU A 84 -10.61 47.69 -2.61
CA GLU A 84 -10.18 49.02 -2.16
C GLU A 84 -10.85 50.15 -2.97
N ARG A 85 -11.05 49.98 -4.29
CA ARG A 85 -11.83 50.96 -5.09
C ARG A 85 -13.33 50.93 -4.78
N TYR A 86 -13.92 49.76 -4.54
CA TYR A 86 -15.33 49.65 -4.16
C TYR A 86 -15.61 50.34 -2.80
N ASP A 87 -14.73 50.16 -1.83
CA ASP A 87 -14.82 50.82 -0.52
C ASP A 87 -14.59 52.34 -0.61
N ASN A 88 -13.65 52.79 -1.46
CA ASN A 88 -13.47 54.22 -1.72
C ASN A 88 -14.74 54.86 -2.32
N VAL A 89 -15.31 54.27 -3.38
CA VAL A 89 -16.55 54.77 -4.00
C VAL A 89 -17.72 54.71 -3.00
N THR A 90 -17.88 53.63 -2.26
CA THR A 90 -18.94 53.47 -1.25
C THR A 90 -18.73 54.38 -0.02
N GLY A 91 -17.49 54.78 0.25
CA GLY A 91 -17.11 55.75 1.28
C GLY A 91 -17.39 57.19 0.86
N GLU A 92 -17.01 57.58 -0.37
CA GLU A 92 -17.36 58.88 -0.95
C GLU A 92 -18.88 59.04 -1.12
N LEU A 93 -19.57 57.98 -1.54
CA LEU A 93 -21.02 57.95 -1.67
C LEU A 93 -21.72 58.16 -0.31
N ARG A 94 -21.19 57.58 0.79
CA ARG A 94 -21.66 57.86 2.16
C ARG A 94 -21.36 59.28 2.63
N LYS A 95 -20.28 59.92 2.16
CA LYS A 95 -19.94 61.33 2.47
C LYS A 95 -20.80 62.35 1.73
N ASN A 96 -21.41 61.98 0.59
CA ASN A 96 -22.22 62.87 -0.25
C ASN A 96 -23.73 62.80 0.02
N ILE A 97 -24.18 62.00 0.99
CA ILE A 97 -25.58 61.99 1.44
C ILE A 97 -25.81 63.18 2.39
N PRO A 98 -26.78 64.08 2.12
CA PRO A 98 -27.09 65.19 3.02
C PRO A 98 -27.55 64.71 4.40
N SER A 99 -27.02 65.33 5.45
CA SER A 99 -27.23 64.91 6.85
C SER A 99 -28.68 64.97 7.34
N SER A 100 -29.60 65.53 6.56
CA SER A 100 -31.04 65.61 6.88
C SER A 100 -31.77 64.26 6.89
N LEU A 101 -31.20 63.22 6.28
CA LEU A 101 -31.77 61.86 6.30
C LEU A 101 -31.15 60.93 7.37
N GLN A 102 -30.17 61.40 8.15
CA GLN A 102 -29.41 60.57 9.09
C GLN A 102 -29.97 60.59 10.54
N SER A 103 -31.20 61.07 10.73
CA SER A 103 -31.84 61.27 12.05
C SER A 103 -32.81 60.16 12.48
N GLN A 104 -33.03 59.14 11.63
CA GLN A 104 -33.77 57.93 12.01
C GLN A 104 -33.04 56.69 11.47
N GLY A 105 -32.72 55.74 12.36
CA GLY A 105 -31.98 54.53 12.01
C GLY A 105 -30.78 54.23 12.90
N SER A 106 -30.92 54.34 14.22
CA SER A 106 -29.91 53.90 15.19
C SER A 106 -29.83 52.37 15.30
N LEU A 107 -29.48 51.69 14.21
CA LEU A 107 -29.08 50.28 14.23
C LEU A 107 -27.61 50.21 14.65
N SER A 108 -27.38 50.07 15.96
CA SER A 108 -26.09 49.61 16.47
C SER A 108 -26.00 48.11 16.24
N ILE A 109 -25.20 47.69 15.25
CA ILE A 109 -24.70 46.32 15.18
C ILE A 109 -23.55 46.24 16.19
N SER A 110 -23.71 45.38 17.19
CA SER A 110 -22.75 45.18 18.27
C SER A 110 -22.39 43.70 18.36
N GLU A 111 -21.27 43.34 17.73
CA GLU A 111 -20.61 42.04 17.92
C GLU A 111 -19.35 42.26 18.74
N SER A 112 -19.28 41.71 19.95
CA SER A 112 -18.04 41.37 20.69
C SER A 112 -18.37 40.70 22.02
N ASP A 113 -17.99 39.43 22.18
CA ASP A 113 -17.83 38.80 23.49
C ASP A 113 -16.49 39.21 24.11
N SER A 114 -16.47 39.50 25.43
CA SER A 114 -15.31 39.35 26.33
C SER A 114 -15.71 39.59 27.79
N GLU A 115 -14.99 38.97 28.73
CA GLU A 115 -15.44 38.76 30.12
C GLU A 115 -14.94 39.77 31.17
N THR A 116 -15.43 39.56 32.41
CA THR A 116 -14.82 39.86 33.74
C THR A 116 -15.10 41.18 34.49
N GLN A 117 -15.78 40.99 35.65
CA GLN A 117 -15.53 41.56 36.98
C GLN A 117 -15.56 43.10 37.22
N SER A 118 -16.59 43.59 37.93
CA SER A 118 -16.47 44.09 39.33
C SER A 118 -17.78 44.67 39.89
N ALA A 119 -17.84 44.88 41.21
CA ALA A 119 -19.03 45.31 41.99
C ALA A 119 -19.10 46.85 42.23
N PRO A 120 -20.25 47.42 42.71
CA PRO A 120 -20.54 48.86 42.63
C PRO A 120 -20.14 49.66 43.89
N PRO A 121 -20.33 51.00 43.90
CA PRO A 121 -21.51 51.53 44.60
C PRO A 121 -22.20 52.78 43.96
N THR A 122 -23.34 53.16 44.55
CA THR A 122 -24.14 54.41 44.44
C THR A 122 -23.42 55.65 45.03
N PRO A 123 -23.87 56.93 44.88
CA PRO A 123 -25.26 57.43 44.87
C PRO A 123 -25.60 58.67 43.96
N LYS A 124 -26.80 59.25 44.18
CA LYS A 124 -27.32 60.53 43.60
C LYS A 124 -26.69 61.77 44.31
N PRO A 125 -26.80 63.00 43.75
CA PRO A 125 -27.98 63.86 44.01
C PRO A 125 -28.39 64.85 42.87
N ASP A 126 -29.56 65.51 43.04
CA ASP A 126 -30.01 66.91 42.78
C ASP A 126 -29.43 67.77 41.60
N SER A 127 -30.06 68.87 41.10
CA SER A 127 -31.28 69.63 41.48
C SER A 127 -31.85 70.44 40.29
N GLU A 128 -33.09 70.94 40.43
CA GLU A 128 -33.68 72.12 39.73
C GLU A 128 -33.71 72.11 38.17
N GLU A 129 -34.45 72.98 37.44
CA GLU A 129 -35.43 74.04 37.72
C GLU A 129 -36.54 73.88 36.61
N LYS A 130 -37.82 74.32 36.65
CA LYS A 130 -38.45 75.63 36.95
C LYS A 130 -39.93 75.48 37.34
N THR A 131 -40.61 76.60 37.58
CA THR A 131 -42.09 76.74 37.67
C THR A 131 -42.55 77.92 36.77
N PRO A 132 -43.86 78.20 36.51
CA PRO A 132 -44.76 78.75 37.55
C PRO A 132 -46.29 78.47 37.45
N LYS A 133 -46.93 78.34 38.63
CA LYS A 133 -48.18 79.01 39.11
C LYS A 133 -49.44 79.00 38.19
N GLN A 134 -50.66 78.82 38.70
CA GLN A 134 -51.23 79.36 39.95
C GLN A 134 -52.15 78.37 40.71
N LYS A 135 -52.40 78.68 41.99
CA LYS A 135 -53.44 78.08 42.86
C LYS A 135 -54.34 79.19 43.39
N ARG A 136 -55.61 78.88 43.73
CA ARG A 136 -56.27 79.40 44.95
C ARG A 136 -57.14 78.31 45.60
N LYS A 137 -57.43 78.49 46.90
CA LYS A 137 -58.28 77.63 47.76
C LYS A 137 -59.30 78.51 48.51
N PRO A 138 -60.41 77.95 49.02
CA PRO A 138 -61.51 78.71 49.63
C PRO A 138 -61.31 79.04 51.12
N ARG A 139 -62.14 79.94 51.65
CA ARG A 139 -62.38 80.20 53.09
C ARG A 139 -63.78 80.82 53.28
N ALA A 140 -64.35 80.72 54.48
CA ALA A 140 -65.71 81.19 54.83
C ALA A 140 -65.76 81.93 56.18
N ALA A 141 -66.99 82.31 56.57
CA ALA A 141 -67.49 82.80 57.87
C ALA A 141 -67.51 84.33 58.16
N GLY A 142 -68.64 84.79 58.74
CA GLY A 142 -68.90 86.12 59.31
C GLY A 142 -69.61 87.12 58.37
N PHE A 143 -70.49 88.02 58.85
CA PHE A 143 -71.17 88.11 60.16
C PHE A 143 -72.41 89.04 60.11
N ASP A 144 -73.40 88.76 60.96
CA ASP A 144 -74.56 89.52 61.48
C ASP A 144 -75.58 90.34 60.65
N VAL A 145 -76.73 90.53 61.31
CA VAL A 145 -77.81 91.50 61.07
C VAL A 145 -77.43 92.87 61.65
N PHE A 146 -77.93 93.97 61.07
CA PHE A 146 -77.86 95.30 61.70
C PHE A 146 -79.18 96.09 61.58
N LEU A 147 -79.42 96.99 62.54
CA LEU A 147 -80.68 97.71 62.73
C LEU A 147 -80.56 99.20 62.38
N GLY A 148 -81.61 99.75 61.75
CA GLY A 148 -82.18 101.06 62.12
C GLY A 148 -81.40 102.35 61.84
N SER A 149 -81.83 103.07 60.80
CA SER A 149 -81.98 104.55 60.72
C SER A 149 -82.84 104.84 59.47
N GLY A 150 -83.79 105.78 59.42
CA GLY A 150 -84.02 106.98 60.23
C GLY A 150 -83.58 108.22 59.42
N GLY A 151 -84.44 109.18 59.06
CA GLY A 151 -85.88 109.36 59.30
C GLY A 151 -86.41 110.60 58.56
N SER A 152 -87.46 111.26 59.10
CA SER A 152 -88.14 112.47 58.54
C SER A 152 -89.12 112.21 57.38
N SER A 153 -90.38 112.65 57.41
CA SER A 153 -91.15 113.33 58.47
C SER A 153 -92.64 112.94 58.46
N ASP A 154 -93.24 112.90 59.65
CA ASP A 154 -94.64 112.57 59.93
C ASP A 154 -95.52 113.83 59.98
N VAL A 155 -96.81 113.70 59.68
CA VAL A 155 -97.90 114.59 60.19
C VAL A 155 -99.24 113.85 60.14
N SER A 156 -99.66 113.22 61.26
CA SER A 156 -101.07 112.81 61.47
C SER A 156 -101.47 112.64 62.95
N LYS A 157 -101.77 113.74 63.66
CA LYS A 157 -102.80 113.77 64.73
C LYS A 157 -103.16 115.13 65.34
N LYS A 158 -104.47 115.35 65.47
CA LYS A 158 -105.22 115.75 66.69
C LYS A 158 -104.90 117.09 67.40
N GLY A 159 -105.59 118.14 66.94
CA GLY A 159 -106.55 119.00 67.69
C GLY A 159 -106.21 119.59 69.07
N SER A 160 -106.55 120.88 69.25
CA SER A 160 -106.60 121.58 70.55
C SER A 160 -107.69 122.69 70.56
N TYR A 161 -107.90 123.31 71.71
CA TYR A 161 -109.03 124.16 72.15
C TYR A 161 -108.65 125.65 72.35
N GLY A 162 -109.66 126.53 72.45
CA GLY A 162 -109.57 127.97 72.77
C GLY A 162 -110.68 128.75 72.02
N SER A 163 -111.74 129.32 72.63
CA SER A 163 -111.84 130.36 73.69
C SER A 163 -111.50 131.78 73.15
N SER A 164 -112.26 132.87 73.38
CA SER A 164 -113.26 133.16 74.45
C SER A 164 -114.28 134.28 74.08
N SER A 165 -115.41 134.32 74.82
CA SER A 165 -116.17 135.53 75.27
C SER A 165 -116.93 136.45 74.27
N SER A 166 -117.85 137.36 74.69
CA SER A 166 -118.99 137.36 75.68
C SER A 166 -119.55 138.79 75.90
N SER A 167 -120.89 138.99 75.79
CA SER A 167 -121.73 140.13 76.26
C SER A 167 -123.15 140.02 75.62
N SER A 168 -124.34 140.07 76.24
CA SER A 168 -124.86 140.54 77.56
C SER A 168 -124.76 142.07 77.76
N GLU A 169 -125.75 142.81 78.30
CA GLU A 169 -127.09 142.48 78.86
C GLU A 169 -127.99 143.76 78.95
N SER A 170 -129.08 143.71 79.74
CA SER A 170 -129.77 144.80 80.48
C SER A 170 -130.99 145.51 79.84
N ASP A 171 -132.04 145.99 80.55
CA ASP A 171 -132.66 145.92 81.92
C ASP A 171 -133.74 147.06 81.93
N SER A 172 -134.81 147.20 82.76
CA SER A 172 -135.49 146.53 83.91
C SER A 172 -137.02 146.93 83.86
N GLU A 173 -137.99 146.95 84.83
CA GLU A 173 -138.30 146.59 86.25
C GLU A 173 -139.88 146.52 86.36
N VAL A 174 -140.60 145.76 87.22
CA VAL A 174 -141.08 146.00 88.63
C VAL A 174 -142.01 147.24 88.79
N ASP A 175 -143.17 147.30 89.51
CA ASP A 175 -143.76 146.52 90.64
C ASP A 175 -145.34 146.43 90.62
N GLU A 176 -145.97 145.87 91.67
CA GLU A 176 -147.45 145.77 91.92
C GLU A 176 -148.06 146.85 92.88
N SER A 177 -149.39 146.82 93.14
CA SER A 177 -150.07 146.89 94.50
C SER A 177 -151.48 147.56 94.55
N ARG A 178 -152.11 147.71 95.75
CA ARG A 178 -153.59 147.54 95.97
C ARG A 178 -154.23 148.29 97.19
N GLU A 179 -155.47 148.79 97.03
CA GLU A 179 -156.62 149.04 97.98
C GLU A 179 -156.83 150.26 98.96
N GLU A 180 -158.11 150.73 98.93
CA GLU A 180 -159.09 151.13 100.00
C GLU A 180 -159.14 152.46 100.80
N ASN A 181 -160.41 152.80 101.17
CA ASN A 181 -160.96 153.87 102.06
C ASN A 181 -161.04 155.31 101.46
N GLY A 182 -162.08 156.14 101.64
CA GLY A 182 -163.36 156.07 102.39
C GLY A 182 -163.54 157.32 103.31
N ASP A 183 -164.69 158.01 103.46
CA ASP A 183 -166.06 157.93 102.90
C ASP A 183 -166.76 159.33 103.03
N GLY A 184 -167.92 159.58 102.39
CA GLY A 184 -168.70 160.84 102.56
C GLY A 184 -169.99 160.98 101.71
N SER A 185 -171.09 161.44 102.31
CA SER A 185 -172.44 161.51 101.71
C SER A 185 -172.68 162.61 100.64
N PRO A 186 -173.75 162.52 99.81
CA PRO A 186 -173.79 163.13 98.47
C PRO A 186 -174.48 164.51 98.37
N PHE A 187 -174.07 165.32 97.38
CA PHE A 187 -174.94 165.93 96.35
C PHE A 187 -174.08 166.65 95.27
N ALA A 188 -174.63 166.82 94.06
CA ALA A 188 -174.10 167.62 92.92
C ALA A 188 -172.73 167.18 92.32
N LEU A 189 -172.76 166.34 91.26
CA LEU A 189 -171.56 165.88 90.53
C LEU A 189 -171.70 165.90 88.98
N ASN A 190 -172.83 166.35 88.43
CA ASN A 190 -173.33 165.85 87.14
C ASN A 190 -173.16 166.75 85.89
N GLU A 191 -172.46 167.89 85.98
CA GLU A 191 -172.41 168.87 84.85
C GLU A 191 -171.00 169.13 84.29
N ARG A 192 -169.92 168.59 84.90
CA ARG A 192 -168.53 168.84 84.45
C ARG A 192 -167.73 167.58 84.03
N ILE A 193 -168.31 166.38 84.14
CA ILE A 193 -167.65 165.14 83.68
C ILE A 193 -167.76 164.99 82.16
N ALA A 194 -168.96 165.18 81.60
CA ALA A 194 -169.23 164.93 80.17
C ALA A 194 -168.30 165.69 79.22
N GLU A 195 -167.99 166.95 79.51
CA GLU A 195 -167.10 167.79 78.69
C GLU A 195 -165.65 167.27 78.61
N LEU A 196 -165.22 166.38 79.52
CA LEU A 196 -163.87 165.78 79.51
C LEU A 196 -163.84 164.36 78.93
N GLU A 197 -165.00 163.72 78.73
CA GLU A 197 -165.09 162.39 78.11
C GLU A 197 -165.00 162.49 76.58
N ASP A 198 -165.63 163.50 75.98
CA ASP A 198 -165.57 163.75 74.52
C ASP A 198 -164.15 164.07 74.03
N GLU A 199 -163.38 164.92 74.74
CA GLU A 199 -162.00 165.29 74.36
C GLU A 199 -161.03 164.09 74.38
N LEU A 200 -161.31 163.06 75.19
CA LEU A 200 -160.46 161.87 75.31
C LEU A 200 -160.66 160.90 74.14
N GLN A 201 -161.87 160.82 73.60
CA GLN A 201 -162.20 159.93 72.48
C GLN A 201 -161.56 160.39 71.17
N GLU A 202 -161.59 161.69 70.87
CA GLU A 202 -161.06 162.24 69.60
C GLU A 202 -159.52 162.13 69.48
N ALA A 203 -158.82 161.85 70.60
CA ALA A 203 -157.38 161.59 70.62
C ALA A 203 -157.02 160.13 70.24
N ARG A 204 -157.93 159.16 70.47
CA ARG A 204 -157.67 157.74 70.22
C ARG A 204 -157.68 157.38 68.74
N GLU A 205 -158.71 157.82 68.01
CA GLU A 205 -158.87 157.51 66.57
C GLU A 205 -157.68 158.00 65.71
N LYS A 206 -156.99 159.06 66.14
CA LYS A 206 -155.82 159.63 65.44
C LYS A 206 -154.54 158.83 65.62
N LEU A 207 -154.44 157.98 66.65
CA LEU A 207 -153.31 157.06 66.85
C LEU A 207 -153.44 155.82 65.97
N GLU A 208 -154.62 155.18 66.01
CA GLU A 208 -154.92 153.94 65.26
C GLU A 208 -154.68 154.11 63.75
N ALA A 209 -155.11 155.24 63.18
CA ALA A 209 -154.96 155.58 61.76
C ALA A 209 -153.50 155.81 61.28
N LEU A 210 -152.49 155.79 62.17
CA LEU A 210 -151.07 155.86 61.84
C LEU A 210 -150.36 154.49 61.89
N GLU A 211 -150.78 153.58 62.77
CA GLU A 211 -150.13 152.27 62.93
C GLU A 211 -150.39 151.34 61.74
N GLU A 212 -151.61 151.32 61.19
CA GLU A 212 -151.95 150.53 60.00
C GLU A 212 -151.08 150.89 58.78
N LYS A 213 -150.82 152.19 58.57
CA LYS A 213 -150.05 152.67 57.40
C LYS A 213 -148.57 152.34 57.52
N SER A 214 -148.04 152.31 58.74
CA SER A 214 -146.65 151.93 59.01
C SER A 214 -146.39 150.44 58.73
N THR A 215 -147.29 149.59 59.24
CA THR A 215 -147.19 148.13 59.14
C THR A 215 -147.38 147.62 57.70
N HIS A 216 -148.41 148.09 57.00
CA HIS A 216 -148.70 147.64 55.63
C HIS A 216 -147.52 147.90 54.67
N CYS A 217 -146.86 149.05 54.78
CA CYS A 217 -145.75 149.44 53.91
C CYS A 217 -144.43 148.68 54.18
N GLN A 218 -144.34 147.89 55.26
CA GLN A 218 -143.18 147.01 55.52
C GLN A 218 -143.37 145.60 54.95
N CYS A 219 -144.58 145.05 54.95
CA CYS A 219 -144.84 143.68 54.50
C CYS A 219 -144.57 143.45 53.00
N GLU A 220 -145.06 144.33 52.11
CA GLU A 220 -144.85 144.20 50.65
C GLU A 220 -143.36 144.11 50.29
N LYS A 221 -142.51 144.91 50.97
CA LYS A 221 -141.06 144.96 50.75
C LYS A 221 -140.30 143.72 51.26
N LEU A 222 -140.95 142.84 51.99
CA LEU A 222 -140.42 141.54 52.42
C LEU A 222 -140.90 140.41 51.50
N GLU A 223 -142.16 140.45 51.05
CA GLU A 223 -142.68 139.45 50.09
C GLU A 223 -141.94 139.51 48.74
N GLU A 224 -141.65 140.69 48.21
CA GLU A 224 -140.91 140.86 46.95
C GLU A 224 -139.51 140.22 47.03
N LYS A 225 -138.76 140.51 48.09
CA LYS A 225 -137.43 139.93 48.35
C LYS A 225 -137.46 138.42 48.57
N LEU A 226 -138.50 137.91 49.23
CA LEU A 226 -138.69 136.48 49.43
C LEU A 226 -138.95 135.77 48.10
N LYS A 227 -139.61 136.44 47.15
CA LYS A 227 -139.88 135.94 45.80
C LYS A 227 -138.61 135.90 44.93
N ASP A 228 -137.81 136.97 44.95
CA ASP A 228 -136.55 137.05 44.20
C ASP A 228 -135.56 135.98 44.67
N SER A 229 -135.35 135.87 45.99
CA SER A 229 -134.48 134.83 46.56
C SER A 229 -135.00 133.41 46.31
N HIS A 230 -136.31 133.19 46.23
CA HIS A 230 -136.86 131.91 45.78
C HIS A 230 -136.55 131.61 44.31
N SER A 231 -136.43 132.63 43.44
CA SER A 231 -136.04 132.46 42.05
C SER A 231 -134.55 132.11 41.89
N GLU A 232 -133.67 132.70 42.71
CA GLU A 232 -132.24 132.34 42.76
C GLU A 232 -132.01 130.93 43.31
N ILE A 233 -132.78 130.52 44.33
CA ILE A 233 -132.72 129.14 44.85
C ILE A 233 -133.12 128.13 43.75
N ASN A 234 -134.17 128.43 42.97
CA ASN A 234 -134.61 127.54 41.88
C ASN A 234 -133.61 127.50 40.71
N SER A 235 -132.92 128.59 40.36
CA SER A 235 -131.89 128.56 39.33
C SER A 235 -130.65 127.79 39.78
N LEU A 236 -130.18 128.03 41.01
CA LEU A 236 -129.05 127.30 41.61
C LEU A 236 -129.35 125.80 41.79
N GLN A 237 -130.57 125.43 42.18
CA GLN A 237 -130.98 124.02 42.25
C GLN A 237 -130.90 123.36 40.87
N LYS A 238 -131.44 124.02 39.83
CA LYS A 238 -131.43 123.48 38.46
C LYS A 238 -130.01 123.35 37.89
N ASP A 239 -129.12 124.30 38.19
CA ASP A 239 -127.72 124.21 37.80
C ASP A 239 -127.01 123.05 38.52
N LEU A 240 -127.27 122.84 39.82
CA LEU A 240 -126.75 121.69 40.58
C LEU A 240 -127.29 120.35 40.04
N GLU A 241 -128.58 120.26 39.72
CA GLU A 241 -129.17 119.08 39.07
C GLU A 241 -128.50 118.78 37.73
N SER A 242 -128.20 119.80 36.92
CA SER A 242 -127.48 119.63 35.65
C SER A 242 -126.04 119.18 35.83
N GLN A 243 -125.35 119.68 36.87
CA GLN A 243 -123.98 119.27 37.20
C GLN A 243 -123.92 117.83 37.73
N LEU A 244 -124.90 117.43 38.56
CA LEU A 244 -125.02 116.04 39.02
C LEU A 244 -125.25 115.09 37.84
N ALA A 245 -126.22 115.38 36.97
CA ALA A 245 -126.47 114.57 35.77
C ALA A 245 -125.24 114.46 34.84
N HIS A 246 -124.44 115.53 34.73
CA HIS A 246 -123.18 115.51 33.99
C HIS A 246 -122.10 114.66 34.67
N ARG A 247 -121.92 114.78 36.00
CA ARG A 247 -120.99 113.95 36.78
C ARG A 247 -121.38 112.48 36.73
N ASP A 248 -122.67 112.16 36.83
CA ASP A 248 -123.20 110.80 36.70
C ASP A 248 -122.93 110.23 35.31
N HIS A 249 -123.09 111.02 34.24
CA HIS A 249 -122.73 110.59 32.88
C HIS A 249 -121.22 110.33 32.72
N GLU A 250 -120.36 111.17 33.32
CA GLU A 250 -118.91 110.95 33.32
C GLU A 250 -118.52 109.69 34.12
N ILE A 251 -119.11 109.49 35.31
CA ILE A 251 -118.95 108.28 36.11
C ILE A 251 -119.38 107.04 35.33
N GLU A 252 -120.54 107.10 34.65
CA GLU A 252 -121.08 106.00 33.85
C GLU A 252 -120.24 105.69 32.61
N LYS A 253 -119.59 106.71 32.02
CA LYS A 253 -118.57 106.55 30.98
C LYS A 253 -117.31 105.88 31.55
N CYS A 254 -116.77 106.38 32.66
CA CYS A 254 -115.57 105.83 33.28
C CYS A 254 -115.76 104.39 33.77
N LYS A 255 -116.95 104.01 34.27
CA LYS A 255 -117.31 102.60 34.54
C LYS A 255 -117.15 101.74 33.29
N LYS A 256 -117.75 102.14 32.17
CA LYS A 256 -117.72 101.40 30.90
C LYS A 256 -116.31 101.29 30.31
N GLU A 257 -115.51 102.34 30.44
CA GLU A 257 -114.09 102.31 30.04
C GLU A 257 -113.28 101.37 30.95
N LEU A 258 -113.50 101.39 32.27
CA LEU A 258 -112.83 100.51 33.23
C LEU A 258 -113.25 99.03 33.05
N GLU A 259 -114.52 98.78 32.75
CA GLU A 259 -115.06 97.44 32.49
C GLU A 259 -114.51 96.86 31.18
N GLN A 260 -114.44 97.65 30.09
CA GLN A 260 -113.74 97.25 28.86
C GLN A 260 -112.24 96.99 29.06
N VAL A 261 -111.59 97.73 29.96
CA VAL A 261 -110.18 97.47 30.33
C VAL A 261 -110.07 96.18 31.16
N HIS A 262 -111.03 95.91 32.04
CA HIS A 262 -111.08 94.67 32.81
C HIS A 262 -111.34 93.43 31.94
N GLU A 263 -112.27 93.51 30.97
CA GLU A 263 -112.51 92.45 29.99
C GLU A 263 -111.24 92.14 29.16
N LYS A 264 -110.56 93.18 28.65
CA LYS A 264 -109.28 93.02 27.92
C LYS A 264 -108.21 92.40 28.81
N TYR A 265 -108.00 92.93 30.01
CA TYR A 265 -107.04 92.36 30.97
C TYR A 265 -107.36 90.91 31.33
N SER A 266 -108.64 90.56 31.50
CA SER A 266 -109.06 89.18 31.77
C SER A 266 -108.84 88.26 30.57
N HIS A 267 -109.02 88.76 29.34
CA HIS A 267 -108.74 88.02 28.11
C HIS A 267 -107.23 87.82 27.90
N ASP A 268 -106.43 88.87 28.05
CA ASP A 268 -104.97 88.85 27.92
C ASP A 268 -104.34 87.95 29.00
N LYS A 269 -104.84 88.03 30.24
CA LYS A 269 -104.46 87.11 31.32
C LYS A 269 -104.78 85.65 30.94
N SER A 270 -106.00 85.38 30.46
CA SER A 270 -106.44 84.04 30.09
C SER A 270 -105.62 83.47 28.93
N THR A 271 -105.34 84.27 27.89
CA THR A 271 -104.51 83.82 26.77
C THR A 271 -103.08 83.51 27.21
N LEU A 272 -102.46 84.38 28.02
CA LEU A 272 -101.15 84.14 28.64
C LEU A 272 -101.13 82.90 29.55
N GLU A 273 -102.17 82.67 30.35
CA GLU A 273 -102.29 81.44 31.15
C GLU A 273 -102.36 80.18 30.27
N THR A 274 -103.08 80.20 29.14
CA THR A 274 -103.04 79.07 28.19
C THR A 274 -101.70 78.93 27.45
N GLU A 275 -100.96 80.01 27.24
CA GLU A 275 -99.64 79.97 26.59
C GLU A 275 -98.57 79.44 27.55
N ILE A 276 -98.60 79.85 28.82
CA ILE A 276 -97.77 79.28 29.89
C ILE A 276 -98.01 77.77 30.01
N LEU A 277 -99.26 77.30 29.97
CA LEU A 277 -99.57 75.87 29.99
C LEU A 277 -99.00 75.12 28.77
N LYS A 278 -99.16 75.67 27.55
CA LYS A 278 -98.57 75.09 26.33
C LYS A 278 -97.03 75.02 26.42
N LEU A 279 -96.40 76.07 26.95
CA LEU A 279 -94.95 76.11 27.15
C LEU A 279 -94.49 75.11 28.22
N GLN A 280 -95.26 74.91 29.28
CA GLN A 280 -94.98 73.88 30.30
C GLN A 280 -95.07 72.46 29.71
N ASP A 281 -96.09 72.15 28.89
CA ASP A 281 -96.18 70.87 28.19
C ASP A 281 -95.03 70.67 27.20
N VAL A 282 -94.62 71.71 26.47
CA VAL A 282 -93.46 71.66 25.57
C VAL A 282 -92.15 71.44 26.33
N VAL A 283 -91.92 72.12 27.45
CA VAL A 283 -90.76 71.90 28.32
C VAL A 283 -90.74 70.47 28.86
N LYS A 284 -91.87 69.97 29.36
CA LYS A 284 -92.02 68.60 29.88
C LYS A 284 -91.77 67.53 28.82
N ASN A 285 -92.14 67.78 27.56
CA ASN A 285 -91.80 66.91 26.44
C ASN A 285 -90.29 66.91 26.17
N PHE A 286 -89.64 68.08 26.15
CA PHE A 286 -88.18 68.18 26.01
C PHE A 286 -87.42 67.54 27.19
N GLU A 287 -87.90 67.66 28.43
CA GLU A 287 -87.35 66.94 29.59
C GLU A 287 -87.43 65.42 29.40
N GLY A 288 -88.58 64.92 28.92
CA GLY A 288 -88.78 63.51 28.62
C GLY A 288 -87.88 63.01 27.49
N ASP A 289 -87.67 63.79 26.44
CA ASP A 289 -86.76 63.43 25.34
C ASP A 289 -85.29 63.53 25.76
N LEU A 290 -84.90 64.53 26.56
CA LEU A 290 -83.55 64.63 27.13
C LEU A 290 -83.25 63.44 28.05
N ALA A 291 -84.23 62.96 28.82
CA ALA A 291 -84.11 61.74 29.61
C ALA A 291 -83.89 60.48 28.73
N LYS A 292 -84.63 60.33 27.61
CA LYS A 292 -84.40 59.25 26.63
C LYS A 292 -83.00 59.32 26.04
N MET A 293 -82.59 60.48 25.52
CA MET A 293 -81.25 60.69 24.95
C MET A 293 -80.14 60.41 25.97
N SER A 294 -80.35 60.71 27.25
CA SER A 294 -79.43 60.38 28.34
C SER A 294 -79.34 58.86 28.59
N GLN A 295 -80.46 58.15 28.55
CA GLN A 295 -80.50 56.69 28.66
C GLN A 295 -79.86 56.00 27.44
N GLU A 296 -80.17 56.44 26.22
CA GLU A 296 -79.55 55.95 24.98
C GLU A 296 -78.03 56.22 24.98
N LYS A 297 -77.60 57.41 25.43
CA LYS A 297 -76.18 57.71 25.63
C LYS A 297 -75.51 56.73 26.58
N LEU A 298 -76.12 56.40 27.72
CA LEU A 298 -75.57 55.43 28.68
C LEU A 298 -75.49 54.01 28.09
N GLN A 299 -76.46 53.62 27.26
CA GLN A 299 -76.42 52.33 26.54
C GLN A 299 -75.31 52.30 25.49
N LEU A 300 -75.12 53.38 24.73
CA LEU A 300 -74.02 53.50 23.77
C LEU A 300 -72.65 53.55 24.47
N GLU A 301 -72.52 54.25 25.60
CA GLU A 301 -71.30 54.24 26.42
C GLU A 301 -70.98 52.86 27.03
N ALA A 302 -71.98 52.00 27.23
CA ALA A 302 -71.77 50.61 27.63
C ALA A 302 -71.29 49.76 26.44
N GLN A 303 -71.97 49.84 25.29
CA GLN A 303 -71.58 49.13 24.06
C GLN A 303 -70.18 49.51 23.58
N VAL A 304 -69.78 50.79 23.69
CA VAL A 304 -68.41 51.23 23.37
C VAL A 304 -67.38 50.57 24.29
N LYS A 305 -67.66 50.41 25.59
CA LYS A 305 -66.75 49.72 26.53
C LYS A 305 -66.65 48.22 26.24
N GLU A 306 -67.74 47.58 25.87
CA GLU A 306 -67.75 46.17 25.44
C GLU A 306 -66.95 45.98 24.14
N LEU A 307 -67.09 46.89 23.16
CA LEU A 307 -66.31 46.89 21.92
C LEU A 307 -64.82 47.20 22.16
N GLU A 308 -64.48 48.13 23.05
CA GLU A 308 -63.09 48.36 23.49
C GLU A 308 -62.47 47.12 24.13
N GLN A 309 -63.22 46.42 24.99
CA GLN A 309 -62.75 45.19 25.64
C GLN A 309 -62.59 44.05 24.62
N ALA A 310 -63.53 43.91 23.67
CA ALA A 310 -63.43 42.96 22.58
C ALA A 310 -62.19 43.25 21.69
N SER A 311 -61.95 44.51 21.33
CA SER A 311 -60.76 44.92 20.57
C SER A 311 -59.47 44.54 21.30
N ARG A 312 -59.34 44.86 22.59
CA ARG A 312 -58.16 44.48 23.40
C ARG A 312 -57.93 42.97 23.39
N SER A 313 -58.98 42.17 23.56
CA SER A 313 -58.86 40.70 23.50
C SER A 313 -58.48 40.17 22.10
N LEU A 314 -58.90 40.87 21.03
CA LEU A 314 -58.48 40.56 19.67
C LEU A 314 -56.99 40.91 19.46
N ASP A 315 -56.54 42.06 19.94
CA ASP A 315 -55.14 42.49 19.91
C ASP A 315 -54.23 41.53 20.70
N ASP A 316 -54.64 41.10 21.89
CA ASP A 316 -53.95 40.06 22.67
C ASP A 316 -53.83 38.73 21.89
N SER A 317 -54.93 38.27 21.28
CA SER A 317 -54.94 37.05 20.47
C SER A 317 -54.09 37.18 19.19
N SER A 318 -54.04 38.39 18.61
CA SER A 318 -53.20 38.72 17.45
C SER A 318 -51.72 38.65 17.83
N ALA A 319 -51.35 39.19 18.99
CA ALA A 319 -49.99 39.09 19.52
C ALA A 319 -49.59 37.63 19.86
N GLU A 320 -50.54 36.78 20.30
CA GLU A 320 -50.30 35.34 20.46
C GLU A 320 -50.13 34.62 19.10
N ILE A 321 -50.97 34.93 18.12
CA ILE A 321 -50.83 34.42 16.73
C ILE A 321 -49.47 34.81 16.15
N MET A 322 -48.96 36.02 16.38
CA MET A 322 -47.63 36.43 15.92
C MET A 322 -46.52 35.58 16.56
N LYS A 323 -46.57 35.33 17.88
CA LYS A 323 -45.61 34.44 18.58
C LYS A 323 -45.67 33.01 18.04
N LEU A 324 -46.88 32.47 17.81
CA LEU A 324 -47.06 31.14 17.23
C LEU A 324 -46.52 31.07 15.79
N GLN A 325 -46.72 32.10 14.97
CA GLN A 325 -46.11 32.19 13.64
C GLN A 325 -44.58 32.26 13.67
N GLU A 326 -43.99 32.89 14.68
CA GLU A 326 -42.54 32.93 14.88
C GLU A 326 -42.00 31.55 15.28
N ILE A 327 -42.63 30.89 16.26
CA ILE A 327 -42.32 29.51 16.66
C ILE A 327 -42.45 28.54 15.47
N ILE A 328 -43.47 28.69 14.63
CA ILE A 328 -43.64 27.86 13.42
C ILE A 328 -42.48 28.09 12.42
N LYS A 329 -42.04 29.33 12.20
CA LYS A 329 -40.89 29.64 11.32
C LYS A 329 -39.57 29.08 11.90
N ASP A 330 -39.41 29.11 13.21
CA ASP A 330 -38.25 28.53 13.91
C ASP A 330 -38.24 27.00 13.81
N LEU A 331 -39.38 26.34 14.00
CA LEU A 331 -39.53 24.90 13.83
C LEU A 331 -39.34 24.47 12.37
N GLN A 332 -39.79 25.27 11.40
CA GLN A 332 -39.50 25.06 9.97
C GLN A 332 -38.00 25.14 9.69
N ARG A 333 -37.31 26.19 10.17
CA ARG A 333 -35.86 26.34 10.00
C ARG A 333 -35.07 25.19 10.65
N ARG A 334 -35.52 24.66 11.79
CA ARG A 334 -34.95 23.45 12.41
C ARG A 334 -35.21 22.21 11.57
N LEU A 335 -36.44 21.98 11.12
CA LEU A 335 -36.80 20.83 10.29
C LEU A 335 -36.02 20.82 8.96
N ASP A 336 -35.80 21.98 8.34
CA ASP A 336 -34.96 22.12 7.15
C ASP A 336 -33.48 21.82 7.44
N ASN A 337 -32.97 22.23 8.60
CA ASN A 337 -31.62 21.89 9.06
C ASN A 337 -31.48 20.37 9.30
N ASP A 338 -32.36 19.77 10.10
CA ASP A 338 -32.39 18.34 10.40
C ASP A 338 -32.54 17.49 9.12
N SER A 339 -33.32 17.99 8.15
CA SER A 339 -33.47 17.42 6.80
C SER A 339 -32.17 17.46 5.99
N ASN A 340 -31.33 18.48 6.17
CA ASN A 340 -30.03 18.58 5.51
C ASN A 340 -28.96 17.76 6.24
N GLU A 341 -28.90 17.79 7.56
CA GLU A 341 -28.03 16.91 8.36
C GLU A 341 -28.32 15.44 8.07
N LYS A 342 -29.60 15.06 7.93
CA LYS A 342 -30.00 13.72 7.51
C LYS A 342 -29.40 13.35 6.14
N LYS A 343 -29.44 14.24 5.13
CA LYS A 343 -28.85 13.97 3.80
C LYS A 343 -27.33 13.79 3.90
N MET A 344 -26.64 14.65 4.65
CA MET A 344 -25.20 14.51 4.89
C MET A 344 -24.85 13.17 5.57
N LEU A 345 -25.71 12.68 6.47
CA LEU A 345 -25.55 11.36 7.11
C LEU A 345 -25.87 10.20 6.15
N GLU A 346 -26.85 10.34 5.27
CA GLU A 346 -27.16 9.35 4.21
C GLU A 346 -26.04 9.27 3.17
N GLU A 347 -25.49 10.40 2.73
CA GLU A 347 -24.32 10.48 1.85
C GLU A 347 -23.08 9.83 2.51
N ARG A 348 -22.78 10.20 3.75
CA ARG A 348 -21.67 9.60 4.52
C ARG A 348 -21.85 8.11 4.79
N ALA A 349 -23.09 7.62 4.92
CA ALA A 349 -23.36 6.19 5.03
C ALA A 349 -23.05 5.44 3.72
N ILE A 350 -23.31 6.06 2.57
CA ILE A 350 -22.94 5.51 1.25
C ILE A 350 -21.40 5.48 1.10
N GLU A 351 -20.69 6.52 1.54
CA GLU A 351 -19.21 6.54 1.59
C GLU A 351 -18.66 5.40 2.46
N PHE A 352 -19.21 5.20 3.67
CA PHE A 352 -18.80 4.10 4.55
C PHE A 352 -19.08 2.72 3.95
N GLU A 353 -20.21 2.51 3.28
CA GLU A 353 -20.52 1.24 2.59
C GLU A 353 -19.59 1.01 1.38
N GLN A 354 -19.10 2.07 0.72
CA GLN A 354 -18.12 1.97 -0.36
C GLN A 354 -16.73 1.59 0.18
N VAL A 355 -16.23 2.30 1.20
CA VAL A 355 -14.95 1.98 1.88
C VAL A 355 -14.99 0.57 2.47
N ARG A 356 -16.16 0.12 2.97
CA ARG A 356 -16.34 -1.26 3.44
C ARG A 356 -16.17 -2.29 2.31
N LYS A 357 -16.69 -2.05 1.10
CA LYS A 357 -16.51 -2.95 -0.05
C LYS A 357 -15.05 -3.02 -0.49
N GLU A 358 -14.34 -1.91 -0.45
CA GLU A 358 -12.90 -1.83 -0.75
C GLU A 358 -12.07 -2.59 0.32
N LEU A 359 -12.48 -2.51 1.59
CA LEU A 359 -11.90 -3.31 2.67
C LEU A 359 -12.24 -4.81 2.55
N GLU A 360 -13.43 -5.18 2.10
CA GLU A 360 -13.80 -6.58 1.84
C GLU A 360 -13.06 -7.15 0.61
N GLY A 361 -12.87 -6.35 -0.45
CA GLY A 361 -12.05 -6.71 -1.62
C GLY A 361 -10.57 -6.92 -1.29
N SER A 362 -9.94 -5.95 -0.64
CA SER A 362 -8.54 -6.10 -0.18
C SER A 362 -8.37 -7.22 0.84
N ARG A 363 -9.40 -7.53 1.65
CA ARG A 363 -9.41 -8.73 2.51
C ARG A 363 -9.49 -10.04 1.72
N THR A 364 -10.19 -10.09 0.59
CA THR A 364 -10.13 -11.25 -0.31
C THR A 364 -8.77 -11.38 -1.00
N GLU A 365 -8.16 -10.29 -1.46
CA GLU A 365 -6.79 -10.29 -2.01
C GLU A 365 -5.76 -10.80 -0.99
N VAL A 366 -5.85 -10.35 0.27
CA VAL A 366 -4.99 -10.85 1.36
C VAL A 366 -5.21 -12.34 1.64
N ALA A 367 -6.45 -12.83 1.53
CA ALA A 367 -6.73 -14.26 1.66
C ALA A 367 -6.14 -15.08 0.51
N GLU A 368 -6.27 -14.61 -0.74
CA GLU A 368 -5.66 -15.23 -1.92
C GLU A 368 -4.14 -15.26 -1.81
N LEU A 369 -3.51 -14.13 -1.49
CA LEU A 369 -2.06 -14.04 -1.22
C LEU A 369 -1.63 -14.99 -0.10
N GLN A 370 -2.42 -15.14 0.97
CA GLN A 370 -2.12 -16.09 2.03
C GLN A 370 -2.18 -17.55 1.54
N THR A 371 -3.08 -17.89 0.60
CA THR A 371 -3.07 -19.22 -0.05
C THR A 371 -1.87 -19.42 -0.96
N THR A 372 -1.45 -18.41 -1.74
CA THR A 372 -0.24 -18.54 -2.59
C THR A 372 1.03 -18.68 -1.74
N ILE A 373 1.15 -17.95 -0.64
CA ILE A 373 2.23 -18.10 0.35
C ILE A 373 2.24 -19.51 0.95
N ASN A 374 1.07 -20.06 1.30
CA ASN A 374 0.99 -21.44 1.83
C ASN A 374 1.39 -22.48 0.79
N ASN A 375 0.99 -22.31 -0.47
CA ASN A 375 1.38 -23.19 -1.58
C ASN A 375 2.89 -23.12 -1.83
N LEU A 376 3.45 -21.91 -2.00
CA LEU A 376 4.90 -21.70 -2.18
C LEU A 376 5.72 -22.25 -1.00
N LYS A 377 5.19 -22.20 0.23
CA LYS A 377 5.83 -22.80 1.41
C LYS A 377 5.79 -24.33 1.38
N ALA A 378 4.71 -24.93 0.87
CA ALA A 378 4.63 -26.38 0.65
C ALA A 378 5.56 -26.83 -0.49
N ASP A 379 5.69 -26.02 -1.54
CA ASP A 379 6.59 -26.26 -2.68
C ASP A 379 8.06 -26.18 -2.25
N LEU A 380 8.43 -25.15 -1.48
CA LEU A 380 9.74 -25.04 -0.82
C LEU A 380 10.02 -26.26 0.09
N GLY A 381 9.01 -26.73 0.82
CA GLY A 381 9.12 -27.94 1.65
C GLY A 381 9.45 -29.19 0.83
N ARG A 382 8.79 -29.39 -0.32
CA ARG A 382 9.09 -30.52 -1.23
C ARG A 382 10.49 -30.38 -1.84
N ALA A 383 10.89 -29.19 -2.28
CA ALA A 383 12.22 -28.95 -2.84
C ALA A 383 13.35 -29.16 -1.80
N LEU A 384 13.11 -28.87 -0.52
CA LEU A 384 14.06 -29.17 0.56
C LEU A 384 14.16 -30.67 0.86
N GLU A 385 13.05 -31.41 0.78
CA GLU A 385 13.01 -32.87 0.93
C GLU A 385 13.70 -33.56 -0.26
N GLU A 386 13.42 -33.14 -1.50
CA GLU A 386 14.12 -33.58 -2.71
C GLU A 386 15.62 -33.30 -2.62
N LYS A 387 16.02 -32.12 -2.11
CA LYS A 387 17.43 -31.80 -1.85
C LYS A 387 18.05 -32.76 -0.83
N SER A 388 17.38 -33.03 0.28
CA SER A 388 17.83 -33.98 1.32
C SER A 388 18.07 -35.39 0.74
N GLN A 389 17.14 -35.86 -0.10
CA GLN A 389 17.24 -37.15 -0.79
C GLN A 389 18.40 -37.17 -1.80
N LEU A 390 18.62 -36.07 -2.54
CA LEU A 390 19.77 -35.93 -3.43
C LEU A 390 21.11 -35.85 -2.68
N GLU A 391 21.18 -35.17 -1.54
CA GLU A 391 22.38 -35.13 -0.69
C GLU A 391 22.72 -36.51 -0.11
N SER A 392 21.71 -37.28 0.34
CA SER A 392 21.92 -38.69 0.70
C SER A 392 22.39 -39.52 -0.49
N ARG A 393 21.78 -39.34 -1.67
CA ARG A 393 22.13 -40.11 -2.87
C ARG A 393 23.53 -39.80 -3.40
N ILE A 394 23.99 -38.56 -3.27
CA ILE A 394 25.37 -38.15 -3.55
C ILE A 394 26.31 -38.85 -2.58
N LYS A 395 26.02 -38.82 -1.27
CA LYS A 395 26.84 -39.49 -0.25
C LYS A 395 26.95 -41.01 -0.47
N ASP A 396 25.85 -41.67 -0.85
CA ASP A 396 25.85 -43.10 -1.21
C ASP A 396 26.78 -43.38 -2.40
N LEU A 397 26.76 -42.50 -3.42
CA LEU A 397 27.60 -42.61 -4.62
C LEU A 397 29.07 -42.29 -4.33
N GLU A 398 29.36 -41.29 -3.50
CA GLU A 398 30.71 -40.99 -3.01
C GLU A 398 31.28 -42.18 -2.25
N GLN A 399 30.51 -42.76 -1.32
CA GLN A 399 30.92 -43.93 -0.57
C GLN A 399 31.16 -45.14 -1.49
N ALA A 400 30.27 -45.39 -2.45
CA ALA A 400 30.48 -46.43 -3.46
C ALA A 400 31.75 -46.19 -4.30
N ILE A 401 32.02 -44.94 -4.71
CA ILE A 401 33.25 -44.57 -5.44
C ILE A 401 34.49 -44.82 -4.56
N THR A 402 34.45 -44.52 -3.26
CA THR A 402 35.58 -44.83 -2.36
C THR A 402 35.81 -46.34 -2.21
N CYS A 403 34.76 -47.16 -2.05
CA CYS A 403 34.91 -48.62 -2.01
C CYS A 403 35.52 -49.16 -3.32
N ASN A 404 35.01 -48.74 -4.48
CA ASN A 404 35.57 -49.14 -5.78
C ASN A 404 37.04 -48.71 -5.92
N LEU A 405 37.43 -47.53 -5.43
CA LEU A 405 38.83 -47.08 -5.44
C LEU A 405 39.72 -47.91 -4.52
N GLU A 406 39.23 -48.33 -3.35
CA GLU A 406 39.94 -49.25 -2.46
C GLU A 406 40.08 -50.65 -3.07
N GLU A 407 39.03 -51.17 -3.72
CA GLU A 407 39.05 -52.44 -4.45
C GLU A 407 40.05 -52.42 -5.61
N PHE A 408 40.01 -51.39 -6.48
CA PHE A 408 41.02 -51.22 -7.55
C PHE A 408 42.44 -51.02 -7.00
N SER A 409 42.60 -50.40 -5.82
CA SER A 409 43.91 -50.27 -5.16
C SER A 409 44.44 -51.63 -4.68
N GLN A 410 43.57 -52.47 -4.10
CA GLN A 410 43.89 -53.83 -3.68
C GLN A 410 44.21 -54.73 -4.89
N GLU A 411 43.41 -54.69 -5.96
CA GLU A 411 43.66 -55.42 -7.20
C GLU A 411 45.00 -55.01 -7.83
N LYS A 412 45.26 -53.71 -7.94
CA LYS A 412 46.54 -53.16 -8.43
C LYS A 412 47.74 -53.60 -7.58
N SER A 413 47.56 -53.72 -6.26
CA SER A 413 48.58 -54.26 -5.35
C SER A 413 48.82 -55.75 -5.58
N SER A 414 47.75 -56.53 -5.75
CA SER A 414 47.79 -57.98 -6.07
C SER A 414 48.51 -58.25 -7.40
N LEU A 415 48.07 -57.57 -8.48
CA LEU A 415 48.70 -57.64 -9.80
C LEU A 415 50.15 -57.15 -9.76
N GLY A 416 50.46 -56.12 -8.96
CA GLY A 416 51.84 -55.67 -8.72
C GLY A 416 52.71 -56.77 -8.11
N ALA A 417 52.20 -57.49 -7.11
CA ALA A 417 52.88 -58.63 -6.48
C ALA A 417 53.00 -59.85 -7.42
N GLU A 418 52.05 -60.07 -8.32
CA GLU A 418 52.13 -61.13 -9.33
C GLU A 418 53.14 -60.80 -10.45
N ILE A 419 53.15 -59.56 -10.93
CA ILE A 419 54.19 -59.06 -11.85
C ILE A 419 55.58 -59.15 -11.21
N GLN A 420 55.69 -58.88 -9.90
CA GLN A 420 56.94 -59.04 -9.16
C GLN A 420 57.42 -60.51 -9.13
N LYS A 421 56.53 -61.47 -8.79
CA LYS A 421 56.83 -62.91 -8.86
C LYS A 421 57.23 -63.37 -10.27
N LEU A 422 56.55 -62.88 -11.30
CA LEU A 422 56.86 -63.22 -12.70
C LEU A 422 58.22 -62.66 -13.14
N LYS A 423 58.62 -61.47 -12.69
CA LYS A 423 59.98 -60.94 -12.90
C LYS A 423 61.04 -61.78 -12.20
N GLU A 424 60.80 -62.19 -10.96
CA GLU A 424 61.71 -63.04 -10.19
C GLU A 424 61.84 -64.44 -10.83
N ALA A 425 60.73 -65.00 -11.34
CA ALA A 425 60.73 -66.23 -12.11
C ALA A 425 61.50 -66.10 -13.44
N ASN A 426 61.30 -65.02 -14.20
CA ASN A 426 62.05 -64.75 -15.43
C ASN A 426 63.55 -64.60 -15.14
N ALA A 427 63.95 -63.83 -14.13
CA ALA A 427 65.36 -63.70 -13.75
C ALA A 427 65.97 -65.05 -13.33
N SER A 428 65.21 -65.93 -12.67
CA SER A 428 65.62 -67.31 -12.38
C SER A 428 65.77 -68.16 -13.64
N LEU A 429 64.92 -67.96 -14.66
CA LEU A 429 64.99 -68.66 -15.93
C LEU A 429 66.14 -68.14 -16.80
N GLU A 430 66.38 -66.83 -16.87
CA GLU A 430 67.54 -66.21 -17.52
C GLU A 430 68.86 -66.68 -16.89
N GLY A 431 68.92 -66.76 -15.55
CA GLY A 431 70.05 -67.34 -14.82
C GLY A 431 70.28 -68.83 -15.10
N LYS A 432 69.21 -69.60 -15.39
CA LYS A 432 69.31 -71.00 -15.83
C LYS A 432 69.74 -71.10 -17.29
N ILE A 433 69.19 -70.28 -18.18
CA ILE A 433 69.53 -70.23 -19.62
C ILE A 433 71.03 -69.93 -19.75
N THR A 434 71.50 -68.82 -19.17
CA THR A 434 72.93 -68.44 -19.19
C THR A 434 73.84 -69.52 -18.57
N SER A 435 73.39 -70.19 -17.50
CA SER A 435 74.12 -71.34 -16.94
C SER A 435 74.19 -72.53 -17.92
N THR A 436 73.10 -72.86 -18.62
CA THR A 436 73.09 -73.93 -19.64
C THR A 436 73.84 -73.54 -20.92
N GLU A 437 73.87 -72.26 -21.29
CA GLU A 437 74.67 -71.74 -22.40
C GLU A 437 76.16 -71.86 -22.09
N LEU A 438 76.59 -71.53 -20.87
CA LEU A 438 77.97 -71.76 -20.41
C LEU A 438 78.33 -73.25 -20.39
N GLN A 439 77.42 -74.13 -19.94
CA GLN A 439 77.64 -75.58 -20.00
C GLN A 439 77.74 -76.10 -21.45
N LEU A 440 76.93 -75.58 -22.38
CA LEU A 440 77.01 -75.92 -23.80
C LEU A 440 78.30 -75.40 -24.44
N GLN A 441 78.76 -74.19 -24.09
CA GLN A 441 80.04 -73.65 -24.54
C GLN A 441 81.21 -74.48 -24.01
N GLN A 442 81.19 -74.88 -22.74
CA GLN A 442 82.21 -75.75 -22.15
C GLN A 442 82.22 -77.13 -22.83
N LEU A 443 81.08 -77.79 -22.97
CA LEU A 443 80.98 -79.08 -23.68
C LEU A 443 81.40 -78.97 -25.15
N HIS A 444 81.18 -77.82 -25.80
CA HIS A 444 81.68 -77.57 -27.15
C HIS A 444 83.21 -77.40 -27.19
N ALA A 445 83.79 -76.72 -26.19
CA ALA A 445 85.25 -76.62 -26.04
C ALA A 445 85.87 -78.00 -25.79
N GLU A 446 85.39 -78.75 -24.81
CA GLU A 446 85.83 -80.12 -24.49
C GLU A 446 85.69 -81.05 -25.71
N LYS A 447 84.57 -80.97 -26.45
CA LYS A 447 84.38 -81.70 -27.71
C LYS A 447 85.40 -81.30 -28.78
N SER A 448 85.74 -80.01 -28.89
CA SER A 448 86.74 -79.54 -29.86
C SER A 448 88.15 -80.01 -29.50
N GLU A 449 88.53 -80.00 -28.21
CA GLU A 449 89.80 -80.54 -27.74
C GLU A 449 89.88 -82.07 -27.96
N ALA A 450 88.82 -82.80 -27.65
CA ALA A 450 88.71 -84.23 -27.93
C ALA A 450 88.79 -84.53 -29.44
N SER A 451 88.17 -83.69 -30.28
CA SER A 451 88.27 -83.80 -31.75
C SER A 451 89.72 -83.61 -32.21
N ILE A 452 90.40 -82.54 -31.78
CA ILE A 452 91.81 -82.24 -32.11
C ILE A 452 92.74 -83.35 -31.60
N SER A 453 92.45 -83.91 -30.41
CA SER A 453 93.16 -85.09 -29.87
C SER A 453 92.99 -86.30 -30.79
N SER A 454 91.77 -86.58 -31.26
CA SER A 454 91.49 -87.70 -32.15
C SER A 454 92.10 -87.51 -33.55
N GLU A 455 92.10 -86.29 -34.09
CA GLU A 455 92.74 -85.97 -35.37
C GLU A 455 94.27 -86.13 -35.31
N LYS A 456 94.91 -85.73 -34.21
CA LYS A 456 96.33 -86.01 -33.96
C LYS A 456 96.60 -87.51 -33.94
N GLN A 457 95.82 -88.27 -33.15
CA GLN A 457 95.97 -89.72 -33.07
C GLN A 457 95.75 -90.42 -34.43
N ILE A 458 94.81 -89.94 -35.23
CA ILE A 458 94.58 -90.39 -36.62
C ILE A 458 95.79 -90.03 -37.52
N SER A 459 96.37 -88.82 -37.39
CA SER A 459 97.57 -88.41 -38.13
C SER A 459 98.77 -89.31 -37.78
N ASP A 460 99.00 -89.57 -36.49
CA ASP A 460 100.12 -90.39 -36.01
C ASP A 460 99.98 -91.84 -36.51
N LEU A 461 98.76 -92.39 -36.50
CA LEU A 461 98.45 -93.70 -37.08
C LEU A 461 98.63 -93.72 -38.61
N ASN A 462 98.21 -92.67 -39.32
CA ASN A 462 98.42 -92.56 -40.77
C ASN A 462 99.91 -92.47 -41.14
N GLN A 463 100.72 -91.76 -40.35
CA GLN A 463 102.17 -91.74 -40.52
C GLN A 463 102.78 -93.13 -40.26
N ALA A 464 102.37 -93.82 -39.18
CA ALA A 464 102.82 -95.18 -38.91
C ALA A 464 102.43 -96.18 -40.03
N ILE A 465 101.26 -96.00 -40.66
CA ILE A 465 100.84 -96.78 -41.83
C ILE A 465 101.73 -96.48 -43.05
N ALA A 466 102.13 -95.22 -43.28
CA ALA A 466 103.07 -94.86 -44.35
C ALA A 466 104.48 -95.44 -44.11
N ASP A 467 104.97 -95.40 -42.87
CA ASP A 467 106.26 -95.97 -42.46
C ASP A 467 106.27 -97.50 -42.57
N LEU A 468 105.14 -98.16 -42.28
CA LEU A 468 104.99 -99.60 -42.51
C LEU A 468 104.88 -99.95 -44.00
N LYS A 469 104.18 -99.12 -44.79
CA LYS A 469 104.04 -99.32 -46.24
C LYS A 469 105.39 -99.20 -46.96
N THR A 470 106.19 -98.19 -46.64
CA THR A 470 107.53 -98.02 -47.22
C THR A 470 108.50 -99.14 -46.80
N LYS A 471 108.41 -99.65 -45.56
CA LYS A 471 109.14 -100.86 -45.14
C LYS A 471 108.71 -102.11 -45.90
N LEU A 472 107.41 -102.29 -46.14
CA LEU A 472 106.88 -103.42 -46.91
C LEU A 472 107.34 -103.35 -48.38
N GLU A 473 107.35 -102.16 -48.97
CA GLU A 473 107.85 -101.89 -50.32
C GLU A 473 109.36 -102.19 -50.43
N LEU A 474 110.17 -101.75 -49.45
CA LEU A 474 111.58 -102.14 -49.34
C LEU A 474 111.77 -103.66 -49.26
N LEU A 475 111.09 -104.34 -48.33
CA LEU A 475 111.16 -105.80 -48.18
C LEU A 475 110.70 -106.55 -49.44
N SER A 476 109.76 -105.99 -50.21
CA SER A 476 109.35 -106.55 -51.50
C SER A 476 110.45 -106.43 -52.57
N SER A 477 111.23 -105.34 -52.56
CA SER A 477 112.38 -105.16 -53.45
C SER A 477 113.57 -106.06 -53.06
N GLU A 478 113.82 -106.25 -51.76
CA GLU A 478 114.80 -107.23 -51.28
C GLU A 478 114.41 -108.65 -51.65
N LYS A 479 113.11 -109.01 -51.54
CA LYS A 479 112.60 -110.30 -51.99
C LYS A 479 112.85 -110.51 -53.49
N ALA A 480 112.52 -109.53 -54.33
CA ALA A 480 112.77 -109.61 -55.77
C ALA A 480 114.26 -109.83 -56.09
N ALA A 481 115.16 -109.08 -55.44
CA ALA A 481 116.61 -109.25 -55.61
C ALA A 481 117.16 -110.60 -55.09
N VAL A 482 116.43 -111.29 -54.22
CA VAL A 482 116.71 -112.68 -53.81
C VAL A 482 116.15 -113.68 -54.82
N ASP A 483 114.91 -113.50 -55.29
CA ASP A 483 114.29 -114.35 -56.31
C ASP A 483 115.09 -114.33 -57.64
N ASP A 484 115.64 -113.16 -58.02
CA ASP A 484 116.56 -113.01 -59.16
C ASP A 484 117.87 -113.80 -58.96
N LYS A 485 118.47 -113.74 -57.76
CA LYS A 485 119.69 -114.51 -57.42
C LYS A 485 119.44 -116.01 -57.39
N VAL A 486 118.29 -116.45 -56.88
CA VAL A 486 117.88 -117.86 -56.93
C VAL A 486 117.71 -118.31 -58.38
N SER A 487 117.11 -117.48 -59.23
CA SER A 487 116.95 -117.75 -60.67
C SER A 487 118.29 -117.87 -61.40
N SER A 488 119.23 -116.95 -61.12
CA SER A 488 120.61 -117.00 -61.65
C SER A 488 121.37 -118.27 -61.23
N LEU A 489 121.30 -118.64 -59.95
CA LEU A 489 121.95 -119.87 -59.46
C LEU A 489 121.28 -121.13 -60.03
N LEU A 490 119.98 -121.11 -60.29
CA LEU A 490 119.27 -122.21 -60.93
C LEU A 490 119.72 -122.41 -62.39
N THR A 491 119.99 -121.32 -63.13
CA THR A 491 120.57 -121.42 -64.49
C THR A 491 122.02 -121.91 -64.48
N ASP A 492 122.82 -121.54 -63.48
CA ASP A 492 124.19 -122.04 -63.33
C ASP A 492 124.23 -123.54 -62.98
N VAL A 493 123.27 -124.03 -62.18
CA VAL A 493 123.15 -125.45 -61.83
C VAL A 493 122.72 -126.27 -63.04
N THR A 494 121.66 -125.87 -63.76
CA THR A 494 121.19 -126.63 -64.93
C THR A 494 122.22 -126.67 -66.05
N ALA A 495 123.01 -125.60 -66.25
CA ALA A 495 124.13 -125.61 -67.19
C ALA A 495 125.26 -126.59 -66.80
N ARG A 496 125.48 -126.82 -65.50
CA ARG A 496 126.44 -127.84 -65.01
C ARG A 496 125.89 -129.26 -65.15
N ASP A 497 124.61 -129.47 -64.88
CA ASP A 497 123.95 -130.78 -65.06
C ASP A 497 123.91 -131.21 -66.54
N GLU A 498 123.76 -130.26 -67.47
CA GLU A 498 123.94 -130.48 -68.92
C GLU A 498 125.37 -130.96 -69.22
N LYS A 499 126.38 -130.30 -68.65
CA LYS A 499 127.80 -130.64 -68.83
C LYS A 499 128.18 -132.01 -68.25
N ILE A 500 127.58 -132.38 -67.13
CA ILE A 500 127.77 -133.71 -66.52
C ILE A 500 127.19 -134.80 -67.43
N ARG A 501 126.00 -134.60 -68.01
CA ARG A 501 125.42 -135.55 -68.99
C ARG A 501 126.26 -135.72 -70.26
N GLU A 502 126.89 -134.65 -70.77
CA GLU A 502 127.85 -134.78 -71.87
C GLU A 502 129.05 -135.66 -71.48
N MET A 503 129.60 -135.47 -70.28
CA MET A 503 130.73 -136.25 -69.77
C MET A 503 130.38 -137.73 -69.54
N ASP A 504 129.22 -138.02 -68.92
CA ASP A 504 128.75 -139.40 -68.70
C ASP A 504 128.50 -140.14 -70.02
N SER A 505 127.98 -139.45 -71.05
CA SER A 505 127.80 -140.01 -72.39
C SER A 505 129.14 -140.38 -73.02
N HIS A 506 130.14 -139.49 -72.97
CA HIS A 506 131.49 -139.76 -73.48
C HIS A 506 132.19 -140.88 -72.69
N LEU A 507 131.93 -140.99 -71.38
CA LEU A 507 132.46 -142.07 -70.54
C LEU A 507 131.85 -143.43 -70.90
N HIS A 508 130.55 -143.48 -71.21
CA HIS A 508 129.89 -144.70 -71.71
C HIS A 508 130.43 -145.12 -73.09
N GLN A 509 130.64 -144.17 -74.00
CA GLN A 509 131.23 -144.41 -75.32
C GLN A 509 132.62 -145.09 -75.20
N LEU A 510 133.49 -144.54 -74.35
CA LEU A 510 134.83 -145.08 -74.09
C LEU A 510 134.80 -146.50 -73.49
N HIS A 511 133.93 -146.76 -72.51
CA HIS A 511 133.79 -148.11 -71.95
C HIS A 511 133.36 -149.14 -73.00
N LEU A 512 132.51 -148.74 -73.96
CA LEU A 512 132.00 -149.62 -75.01
C LEU A 512 133.07 -149.97 -76.06
N GLU A 513 134.00 -149.05 -76.33
CA GLU A 513 135.18 -149.31 -77.17
C GLU A 513 136.23 -150.17 -76.44
N HIS A 514 136.52 -149.87 -75.17
CA HIS A 514 137.39 -150.72 -74.34
C HIS A 514 136.88 -152.17 -74.23
N ALA A 515 135.56 -152.37 -74.06
CA ALA A 515 134.97 -153.70 -74.00
C ALA A 515 135.16 -154.52 -75.31
N LYS A 516 135.13 -153.87 -76.48
CA LYS A 516 135.41 -154.52 -77.77
C LYS A 516 136.88 -154.91 -77.89
N LEU A 517 137.80 -153.99 -77.57
CA LEU A 517 139.24 -154.24 -77.66
C LEU A 517 139.70 -155.37 -76.72
N ILE A 518 139.06 -155.51 -75.54
CA ILE A 518 139.29 -156.63 -74.63
C ILE A 518 138.83 -157.94 -75.25
N ALA A 519 137.63 -158.00 -75.84
CA ALA A 519 137.12 -159.22 -76.49
C ALA A 519 137.99 -159.66 -77.70
N GLU A 520 138.56 -158.71 -78.45
CA GLU A 520 139.50 -158.99 -79.55
C GLU A 520 140.86 -159.48 -79.02
N ALA A 521 141.35 -158.94 -77.90
CA ALA A 521 142.57 -159.41 -77.24
C ALA A 521 142.42 -160.81 -76.63
N ASP A 522 141.27 -161.14 -76.04
CA ASP A 522 140.97 -162.48 -75.51
C ASP A 522 140.87 -163.53 -76.63
N ALA A 523 140.33 -163.15 -77.79
CA ALA A 523 140.35 -164.03 -78.98
C ALA A 523 141.78 -164.30 -79.47
N ALA A 524 142.64 -163.28 -79.50
CA ALA A 524 144.03 -163.40 -79.92
C ALA A 524 144.88 -164.25 -78.95
N THR A 525 144.73 -164.05 -77.64
CA THR A 525 145.48 -164.84 -76.63
C THR A 525 145.05 -166.31 -76.64
N LYS A 526 143.79 -166.60 -76.92
CA LYS A 526 143.30 -167.98 -77.08
C LYS A 526 143.96 -168.70 -78.27
N ALA A 527 144.03 -168.06 -79.43
CA ALA A 527 144.76 -168.60 -80.59
C ALA A 527 146.26 -168.82 -80.30
N VAL A 528 146.90 -167.93 -79.53
CA VAL A 528 148.29 -168.11 -79.07
C VAL A 528 148.44 -169.31 -78.13
N SER A 529 147.44 -169.61 -77.30
CA SER A 529 147.46 -170.79 -76.41
C SER A 529 147.36 -172.12 -77.18
N GLU A 530 146.54 -172.16 -78.23
CA GLU A 530 146.37 -173.33 -79.11
C GLU A 530 147.66 -173.60 -79.91
N LEU A 531 148.30 -172.55 -80.45
CA LEU A 531 149.60 -172.66 -81.10
C LEU A 531 150.71 -173.14 -80.16
N ARG A 532 150.70 -172.71 -78.89
CA ARG A 532 151.68 -173.18 -77.88
C ARG A 532 151.50 -174.66 -77.53
N ALA A 533 150.27 -175.14 -77.39
CA ALA A 533 150.00 -176.57 -77.21
C ALA A 533 150.58 -177.40 -78.36
N ARG A 534 150.44 -176.91 -79.60
CA ARG A 534 150.96 -177.58 -80.80
C ARG A 534 152.48 -177.58 -80.91
N VAL A 535 153.18 -176.64 -80.26
CA VAL A 535 154.65 -176.67 -80.13
C VAL A 535 155.08 -177.75 -79.15
N ILE A 536 154.42 -177.87 -77.99
CA ILE A 536 154.75 -178.88 -76.97
C ILE A 536 154.63 -180.31 -77.53
N GLU A 537 153.55 -180.62 -78.26
CA GLU A 537 153.39 -181.93 -78.93
C GLU A 537 154.55 -182.25 -79.90
N LEU A 538 155.09 -181.24 -80.59
CA LEU A 538 156.21 -181.41 -81.51
C LEU A 538 157.55 -181.54 -80.78
N GLU A 539 157.74 -180.83 -79.67
CA GLU A 539 158.93 -180.96 -78.82
C GLU A 539 159.00 -182.34 -78.15
N GLU A 540 157.87 -182.88 -77.66
CA GLU A 540 157.80 -184.24 -77.10
C GLU A 540 158.17 -185.31 -78.15
N GLU A 541 157.64 -185.21 -79.37
CA GLU A 541 157.92 -186.20 -80.43
C GLU A 541 159.39 -186.10 -80.93
N VAL A 542 160.02 -184.93 -80.86
CA VAL A 542 161.46 -184.74 -81.13
C VAL A 542 162.32 -185.35 -80.03
N GLU A 543 162.01 -185.12 -78.75
CA GLU A 543 162.80 -185.64 -77.64
C GLU A 543 162.73 -187.18 -77.54
N LYS A 544 161.59 -187.75 -77.95
CA LYS A 544 161.32 -189.19 -78.10
C LYS A 544 162.15 -189.83 -79.23
N GLN A 545 162.35 -189.14 -80.36
CA GLN A 545 163.30 -189.59 -81.40
C GLN A 545 164.75 -189.54 -80.90
N LYS A 546 165.10 -188.50 -80.13
CA LYS A 546 166.40 -188.35 -79.44
C LYS A 546 166.70 -189.54 -78.52
N LEU A 547 165.71 -189.97 -77.73
CA LEU A 547 165.83 -191.12 -76.81
C LEU A 547 166.14 -192.43 -77.54
N MET A 548 165.48 -192.71 -78.67
CA MET A 548 165.82 -193.88 -79.51
C MET A 548 167.27 -193.84 -80.01
N VAL A 549 167.83 -192.64 -80.27
CA VAL A 549 169.24 -192.49 -80.68
C VAL A 549 170.20 -192.66 -79.50
N SER A 550 169.84 -192.25 -78.28
CA SER A 550 170.70 -192.44 -77.10
C SER A 550 170.82 -193.90 -76.66
N ASP A 551 169.74 -194.69 -76.70
CA ASP A 551 169.79 -196.12 -76.34
C ASP A 551 170.66 -196.91 -77.32
N GLY A 552 170.56 -196.58 -78.62
CA GLY A 552 171.44 -197.08 -79.68
C GLY A 552 172.92 -196.65 -79.55
N ALA A 553 173.26 -195.78 -78.59
CA ALA A 553 174.62 -195.40 -78.23
C ALA A 553 175.06 -195.99 -76.88
N GLU A 554 174.18 -196.11 -75.88
CA GLU A 554 174.53 -196.68 -74.57
C GLU A 554 174.80 -198.19 -74.66
N GLY A 555 174.04 -198.94 -75.47
CA GLY A 555 174.33 -200.36 -75.72
C GLY A 555 175.70 -200.61 -76.34
N LYS A 556 176.23 -199.64 -77.11
CA LYS A 556 177.60 -199.69 -77.67
C LYS A 556 178.65 -199.36 -76.60
N ARG A 557 178.35 -198.51 -75.62
CA ARG A 557 179.24 -198.22 -74.48
C ARG A 557 179.33 -199.40 -73.52
N GLU A 558 178.24 -200.10 -73.25
CA GLU A 558 178.26 -201.26 -72.34
C GLU A 558 179.09 -202.42 -72.89
N ALA A 559 178.97 -202.74 -74.18
CA ALA A 559 179.80 -203.76 -74.82
C ALA A 559 181.31 -203.48 -74.68
N ILE A 560 181.72 -202.20 -74.66
CA ILE A 560 183.11 -201.79 -74.43
C ILE A 560 183.50 -201.96 -72.96
N ARG A 561 182.63 -201.59 -72.00
CA ARG A 561 182.88 -201.79 -70.55
C ARG A 561 183.12 -203.26 -70.20
N GLN A 562 182.29 -204.16 -70.72
CA GLN A 562 182.45 -205.62 -70.55
C GLN A 562 183.82 -206.11 -71.06
N LEU A 563 184.27 -205.61 -72.23
CA LEU A 563 185.56 -205.97 -72.80
C LEU A 563 186.73 -205.55 -71.90
N CYS A 564 186.71 -204.31 -71.40
CA CYS A 564 187.77 -203.76 -70.55
C CYS A 564 187.93 -204.52 -69.22
N PHE A 565 186.81 -204.91 -68.57
CA PHE A 565 186.85 -205.62 -67.29
C PHE A 565 187.58 -206.97 -67.37
N SER A 566 187.44 -207.66 -68.50
CA SER A 566 188.12 -208.94 -68.74
C SER A 566 189.66 -208.79 -68.81
N LEU A 567 190.17 -207.68 -69.34
CA LEU A 567 191.60 -207.42 -69.50
C LEU A 567 192.30 -207.12 -68.18
N GLU A 568 191.67 -206.34 -67.28
CA GLU A 568 192.32 -205.95 -66.02
C GLU A 568 192.39 -207.09 -65.00
N HIS A 569 191.44 -208.04 -65.03
CA HIS A 569 191.47 -209.21 -64.15
C HIS A 569 192.76 -210.03 -64.33
N TYR A 570 193.13 -210.34 -65.58
CA TYR A 570 194.37 -211.07 -65.89
C TYR A 570 195.63 -210.23 -65.63
N ARG A 571 195.57 -208.89 -65.74
CA ARG A 571 196.71 -208.02 -65.40
C ARG A 571 197.04 -208.06 -63.91
N HIS A 572 196.04 -208.17 -63.03
CA HIS A 572 196.26 -208.13 -61.58
C HIS A 572 196.94 -209.40 -61.03
N GLY A 573 196.54 -210.58 -61.53
CA GLY A 573 197.15 -211.86 -61.11
C GLY A 573 198.65 -211.95 -61.36
N TYR A 574 199.17 -211.28 -62.39
CA TYR A 574 200.59 -211.25 -62.73
C TYR A 574 201.46 -210.44 -61.73
N GLN A 575 200.87 -209.54 -60.94
CA GLN A 575 201.63 -208.64 -60.06
C GLN A 575 201.90 -209.20 -58.67
N GLN A 576 200.96 -209.95 -58.08
CA GLN A 576 201.01 -210.32 -56.66
C GLN A 576 202.14 -211.31 -56.31
N LEU A 577 202.52 -212.20 -57.22
CA LEU A 577 203.50 -213.27 -56.93
C LEU A 577 204.97 -212.80 -56.85
N ARG A 578 205.24 -211.49 -56.97
CA ARG A 578 206.60 -210.96 -57.22
C ARG A 578 207.36 -210.46 -55.99
N GLN A 579 206.76 -210.41 -54.79
CA GLN A 579 207.14 -209.37 -53.81
C GLN A 579 207.64 -209.78 -52.40
N LEU A 580 207.65 -211.06 -51.99
CA LEU A 580 207.93 -211.46 -50.60
C LEU A 580 209.31 -212.15 -50.42
N LEU A 581 210.35 -211.45 -49.92
CA LEU A 581 211.72 -212.03 -49.84
C LEU A 581 212.70 -211.56 -48.73
N GLN A 582 212.55 -210.41 -48.05
CA GLN A 582 213.58 -209.86 -47.12
C GLN A 582 212.99 -208.86 -46.10
N GLY A 583 213.63 -208.50 -44.98
CA GLY A 583 214.96 -208.87 -44.44
C GLY A 583 216.04 -207.78 -44.62
N HIS A 584 217.07 -207.59 -43.76
CA HIS A 584 217.44 -208.10 -42.42
C HIS A 584 218.39 -207.06 -41.75
N HIS A 585 218.85 -207.09 -40.49
CA HIS A 585 218.64 -207.98 -39.33
C HIS A 585 217.98 -207.15 -38.19
N LYS A 586 218.36 -207.03 -36.89
CA LYS A 586 219.42 -207.46 -35.92
C LYS A 586 218.68 -207.50 -34.53
N ARG A 587 219.09 -207.98 -33.34
CA ARG A 587 220.15 -208.80 -32.65
C ARG A 587 219.64 -208.90 -31.16
N PRO A 588 220.26 -209.60 -30.18
CA PRO A 588 221.32 -210.63 -30.17
C PRO A 588 221.00 -211.85 -29.22
N LEU A 589 222.03 -212.67 -28.94
CA LEU A 589 222.35 -213.37 -27.68
C LEU A 589 221.44 -214.51 -27.10
N VAL A 590 222.02 -215.73 -27.09
CA VAL A 590 221.93 -216.82 -26.07
C VAL A 590 220.61 -217.61 -25.85
N MET A 591 220.68 -218.89 -26.27
CA MET A 591 220.30 -220.14 -25.56
C MET A 591 218.84 -220.36 -25.05
N ALA A 592 218.40 -221.60 -24.79
CA ALA A 592 219.14 -222.86 -24.62
C ALA A 592 218.51 -224.11 -25.26
N THR A 593 219.33 -225.17 -25.33
CA THR A 593 219.05 -226.57 -25.73
C THR A 593 218.37 -226.76 -27.07
#